data_AF-A0A3P9DSP7-F1
#
_entry.id   AF-A0A3P9DSP7-F1
#
_cell.length_a   1.000
_cell.length_b   1.000
_cell.length_c   1.000
_cell.angle_alpha   90.00
_cell.angle_beta   90.00
_cell.angle_gamma   90.00
#
_symmetry.space_group_name_H-M   'P 1'
#
loop_
_entity.id
_entity.type
_entity.pdbx_description
1 polymer ?
#
loop_
_entity_poly.entity_id
_entity_poly.type
_entity_poly.pdbx_seq_one_letter_code
_entity_poly.pdbx_strand_id
1 'polypeptide(L)'
;MDYSLHQVSETVQRLLRIDSVTGIIYVKGLVDREEESILKLFVVARDRDPSSRMKSSKVLVTINVTDQNDNAPTLNIQGIGLVKYQDGVTKISEDLPVGTPVALVQVSDWDEGENAVVTCAVDSDVPFQLQPASDQKGKYFLQTTTLLDYESVKNYSIEIVAADSGSPALSSTLSLNVQVTDVNDNAPNFSPATIEVDFPENNYRGQKLLDLVATDPDSGINGQLVYSIIDRFVKRLFEVDANTGEVRVRTVLDREEMDRYVFCVAANHLVLLTFCICADRCLSTVFSSEKGHKNEIIFTCKVL
;
A
#
# COMPACT_ATOMS: atom_id res chain seq x y z
N MET A 1 21.21 -2.82 -68.61
CA MET A 1 21.90 -2.17 -67.47
C MET A 1 21.96 -3.17 -66.33
N ASP A 2 22.86 -2.96 -65.38
CA ASP A 2 22.98 -3.77 -64.17
C ASP A 2 22.81 -2.87 -62.94
N TYR A 3 21.97 -3.29 -61.99
CA TYR A 3 21.67 -2.56 -60.77
C TYR A 3 22.29 -3.24 -59.56
N SER A 4 22.90 -2.45 -58.68
CA SER A 4 23.49 -2.94 -57.44
C SER A 4 23.34 -1.93 -56.31
N LEU A 5 23.21 -2.43 -55.09
CA LEU A 5 23.31 -1.61 -53.88
C LEU A 5 24.79 -1.35 -53.56
N HIS A 6 25.13 -0.14 -53.14
CA HIS A 6 26.50 0.26 -52.82
C HIS A 6 26.55 1.10 -51.54
N GLN A 7 27.63 0.98 -50.75
CA GLN A 7 27.79 1.69 -49.47
C GLN A 7 26.58 1.51 -48.54
N VAL A 8 26.13 0.27 -48.40
CA VAL A 8 24.97 -0.11 -47.60
C VAL A 8 25.41 -0.48 -46.18
N SER A 9 24.71 0.04 -45.18
CA SER A 9 24.85 -0.38 -43.78
C SER A 9 24.56 -1.89 -43.65
N GLU A 10 25.03 -2.51 -42.56
CA GLU A 10 24.70 -3.91 -42.28
C GLU A 10 23.19 -4.12 -42.19
N THR A 11 22.45 -3.16 -41.62
CA THR A 11 20.98 -3.18 -41.58
C THR A 11 20.39 -3.25 -42.98
N VAL A 12 20.82 -2.37 -43.89
CA VAL A 12 20.31 -2.36 -45.28
C VAL A 12 20.64 -3.66 -46.01
N GLN A 13 21.83 -4.23 -45.81
CA GLN A 13 22.20 -5.52 -46.42
C GLN A 13 21.35 -6.69 -45.89
N ARG A 14 20.96 -6.63 -44.62
CA ARG A 14 20.08 -7.60 -43.98
C ARG A 14 18.64 -7.46 -44.49
N LEU A 15 18.15 -6.22 -44.58
CA LEU A 15 16.73 -5.92 -44.79
C LEU A 15 16.33 -5.82 -46.26
N LEU A 16 17.22 -5.39 -47.15
CA LEU A 16 16.86 -5.04 -48.52
C LEU A 16 17.71 -5.81 -49.53
N ARG A 17 17.12 -6.12 -50.68
CA ARG A 17 17.82 -6.61 -51.87
C ARG A 17 17.33 -5.87 -53.11
N ILE A 18 18.19 -5.72 -54.10
CA ILE A 18 17.80 -5.18 -55.41
C ILE A 18 17.90 -6.27 -56.47
N ASP A 19 16.92 -6.33 -57.35
CA ASP A 19 17.01 -7.14 -58.55
C ASP A 19 17.94 -6.46 -59.56
N SER A 20 18.99 -7.17 -59.99
CA SER A 20 20.05 -6.58 -60.81
C SER A 20 19.62 -6.25 -62.24
N VAL A 21 18.48 -6.77 -62.70
CA VAL A 21 17.99 -6.57 -64.07
C VAL A 21 16.92 -5.48 -64.12
N THR A 22 15.99 -5.50 -63.17
CA THR A 22 14.82 -4.60 -63.11
C THR A 22 15.06 -3.36 -62.25
N GLY A 23 16.00 -3.43 -61.31
CA GLY A 23 16.26 -2.36 -60.34
C GLY A 23 15.20 -2.26 -59.23
N ILE A 24 14.25 -3.20 -59.14
CA ILE A 24 13.25 -3.23 -58.07
C ILE A 24 13.94 -3.61 -56.75
N ILE A 25 13.66 -2.84 -55.70
CA ILE A 25 14.12 -3.13 -54.34
C ILE A 25 13.03 -3.93 -53.63
N TYR A 26 13.42 -5.06 -53.03
CA TYR A 26 12.57 -5.93 -52.24
C TYR A 26 13.02 -5.94 -50.79
N VAL A 27 12.05 -6.00 -49.89
CA VAL A 27 12.27 -6.29 -48.48
C VAL A 27 12.54 -7.79 -48.33
N LYS A 28 13.59 -8.13 -47.57
CA LYS A 28 14.06 -9.50 -47.29
C LYS A 28 13.91 -9.87 -45.82
N GLY A 29 13.97 -8.90 -44.92
CA GLY A 29 13.87 -9.09 -43.47
C GLY A 29 12.67 -8.35 -42.86
N LEU A 30 12.47 -8.52 -41.55
CA LEU A 30 11.50 -7.74 -40.78
C LEU A 30 12.04 -6.31 -40.64
N VAL A 31 11.25 -5.34 -41.08
CA VAL A 31 11.57 -3.92 -40.91
C VAL A 31 10.90 -3.49 -39.62
N ASP A 32 11.70 -2.93 -38.73
CA ASP A 32 11.31 -2.45 -37.41
C ASP A 32 11.66 -0.97 -37.33
N ARG A 33 10.65 -0.11 -37.13
CA ARG A 33 10.86 1.35 -37.14
C ARG A 33 11.60 1.78 -35.87
N GLU A 34 11.34 1.09 -34.76
CA GLU A 34 11.91 1.31 -33.44
C GLU A 34 13.41 0.97 -33.44
N GLU A 35 13.85 0.10 -34.37
CA GLU A 35 15.28 -0.13 -34.67
C GLU A 35 15.86 0.93 -35.61
N GLU A 36 15.25 1.17 -36.78
CA GLU A 36 15.76 2.15 -37.76
C GLU A 36 14.64 2.78 -38.61
N SER A 37 14.28 4.03 -38.31
CA SER A 37 13.17 4.75 -38.97
C SER A 37 13.46 5.28 -40.37
N ILE A 38 14.76 5.40 -40.74
CA ILE A 38 15.18 5.93 -42.05
C ILE A 38 16.32 5.08 -42.62
N LEU A 39 16.04 4.33 -43.69
CA LEU A 39 17.05 3.56 -44.41
C LEU A 39 17.61 4.38 -45.58
N LYS A 40 18.94 4.58 -45.59
CA LYS A 40 19.65 5.30 -46.65
C LYS A 40 20.57 4.35 -47.40
N LEU A 41 20.44 4.32 -48.72
CA LEU A 41 21.23 3.44 -49.57
C LEU A 41 21.51 4.06 -50.93
N PHE A 42 22.66 3.73 -51.51
CA PHE A 42 22.96 4.15 -52.87
C PHE A 42 22.66 3.03 -53.87
N VAL A 43 21.87 3.34 -54.88
CA VAL A 43 21.65 2.48 -56.04
C VAL A 43 22.60 2.91 -57.15
N VAL A 44 23.37 1.95 -57.68
CA VAL A 44 24.28 2.16 -58.81
C VAL A 44 23.71 1.44 -60.02
N ALA A 45 23.56 2.16 -61.13
CA ALA A 45 23.23 1.60 -62.44
C ALA A 45 24.48 1.60 -63.33
N ARG A 46 24.84 0.44 -63.89
CA ARG A 46 25.98 0.27 -64.81
C ARG A 46 25.50 -0.15 -66.19
N ASP A 47 26.12 0.38 -67.25
CA ASP A 47 25.94 -0.16 -68.59
C ASP A 47 26.63 -1.54 -68.74
N ARG A 48 26.24 -2.30 -69.77
CA ARG A 48 26.78 -3.65 -70.05
C ARG A 48 27.69 -3.65 -71.28
N ASP A 49 28.35 -2.53 -71.58
CA ASP A 49 29.22 -2.40 -72.76
C ASP A 49 30.59 -3.07 -72.52
N PRO A 50 30.92 -4.17 -73.21
CA PRO A 50 32.21 -4.85 -73.06
C PRO A 50 33.36 -4.14 -73.80
N SER A 51 33.05 -3.10 -74.59
CA SER A 51 33.96 -2.48 -75.56
C SER A 51 34.52 -1.13 -75.10
N SER A 52 34.05 -0.59 -73.98
CA SER A 52 34.44 0.73 -73.47
C SER A 52 34.64 0.73 -71.95
N ARG A 53 35.14 1.86 -71.41
CA ARG A 53 35.21 2.05 -69.96
C ARG A 53 33.78 2.19 -69.43
N MET A 54 33.26 1.12 -68.81
CA MET A 54 31.90 1.02 -68.25
C MET A 54 31.49 2.30 -67.53
N LYS A 55 30.34 2.87 -67.89
CA LYS A 55 29.79 4.06 -67.23
C LYS A 55 28.82 3.65 -66.13
N SER A 56 28.85 4.40 -65.05
CA SER A 56 27.96 4.18 -63.91
C SER A 56 27.34 5.49 -63.43
N SER A 57 26.08 5.44 -63.06
CA SER A 57 25.40 6.52 -62.31
C SER A 57 25.00 6.02 -60.93
N LYS A 58 24.98 6.92 -59.95
CA LYS A 58 24.70 6.61 -58.55
C LYS A 58 23.66 7.59 -58.00
N VAL A 59 22.64 7.06 -57.34
CA VAL A 59 21.56 7.85 -56.70
C VAL A 59 21.39 7.43 -55.25
N LEU A 60 21.11 8.39 -54.37
CA LEU A 60 20.74 8.12 -52.97
C LEU A 60 19.23 7.87 -52.89
N VAL A 61 18.86 6.72 -52.35
CA VAL A 61 17.48 6.37 -52.01
C VAL A 61 17.33 6.47 -50.50
N THR A 62 16.34 7.23 -50.06
CA THR A 62 15.94 7.36 -48.65
C THR A 62 14.56 6.74 -48.51
N ILE A 63 14.46 5.71 -47.67
CA ILE A 63 13.20 5.04 -47.35
C ILE A 63 12.83 5.45 -45.93
N ASN A 64 11.69 6.12 -45.77
CA ASN A 64 11.13 6.42 -44.45
C ASN A 64 10.19 5.28 -44.07
N VAL A 65 10.44 4.68 -42.91
CA VAL A 65 9.59 3.63 -42.35
C VAL A 65 8.46 4.30 -41.58
N THR A 66 7.22 3.91 -41.85
CA THR A 66 6.04 4.41 -41.13
C THR A 66 5.79 3.58 -39.89
N ASP A 67 5.44 4.26 -38.80
CA ASP A 67 5.07 3.66 -37.52
C ASP A 67 3.84 2.76 -37.62
N GLN A 68 3.83 1.69 -36.82
CA GLN A 68 2.69 0.81 -36.58
C GLN A 68 2.54 0.67 -35.06
N ASN A 69 1.31 0.52 -34.57
CA ASN A 69 1.07 0.31 -33.14
C ASN A 69 1.37 -1.14 -32.77
N ASP A 70 2.65 -1.49 -32.63
CA ASP A 70 3.12 -2.85 -32.34
C ASP A 70 3.92 -2.98 -31.05
N ASN A 71 4.14 -1.88 -30.32
CA ASN A 71 4.66 -1.90 -28.97
C ASN A 71 3.58 -1.51 -27.96
N ALA A 72 3.30 -2.39 -27.01
CA ALA A 72 2.39 -2.05 -25.93
C ALA A 72 3.08 -1.13 -24.90
N PRO A 73 2.32 -0.26 -24.21
CA PRO A 73 2.86 0.57 -23.14
C PRO A 73 3.57 -0.25 -22.08
N THR A 74 4.68 0.25 -21.56
CA THR A 74 5.45 -0.37 -20.47
C THR A 74 5.27 0.42 -19.18
N LEU A 75 4.95 -0.30 -18.09
CA LEU A 75 4.75 0.26 -16.75
C LEU A 75 5.93 -0.09 -15.84
N ASN A 76 6.44 0.88 -15.09
CA ASN A 76 7.46 0.69 -14.06
C ASN A 76 7.06 1.41 -12.77
N ILE A 77 7.31 0.79 -11.62
CA ILE A 77 7.05 1.36 -10.30
C ILE A 77 8.36 1.55 -9.55
N GLN A 78 8.50 2.72 -8.93
CA GLN A 78 9.58 3.04 -8.01
C GLN A 78 9.01 3.48 -6.67
N GLY A 79 9.59 2.96 -5.58
CA GLY A 79 9.33 3.48 -4.24
C GLY A 79 9.88 4.91 -4.09
N ILE A 80 9.25 5.72 -3.23
CA ILE A 80 9.62 7.12 -3.03
C ILE A 80 9.77 7.47 -1.55
N GLY A 81 10.79 8.26 -1.24
CA GLY A 81 11.05 8.70 0.13
C GLY A 81 11.28 7.53 1.10
N LEU A 82 10.47 7.49 2.17
CA LEU A 82 10.49 6.43 3.17
C LEU A 82 9.70 5.18 2.76
N VAL A 83 8.86 5.31 1.73
CA VAL A 83 8.01 4.24 1.23
C VAL A 83 8.81 3.37 0.27
N LYS A 84 9.14 2.15 0.71
CA LYS A 84 9.95 1.21 -0.06
C LYS A 84 9.05 0.28 -0.87
N TYR A 85 9.36 0.13 -2.15
CA TYR A 85 8.82 -0.91 -3.02
C TYR A 85 9.82 -2.06 -3.07
N GLN A 86 9.44 -3.23 -2.54
CA GLN A 86 10.28 -4.42 -2.50
C GLN A 86 9.41 -5.65 -2.78
N ASP A 87 9.87 -6.52 -3.69
CA ASP A 87 9.22 -7.79 -4.02
C ASP A 87 7.72 -7.66 -4.36
N GLY A 88 7.32 -6.59 -5.05
CA GLY A 88 5.93 -6.36 -5.46
C GLY A 88 5.02 -5.80 -4.35
N VAL A 89 5.58 -5.46 -3.19
CA VAL A 89 4.85 -4.97 -2.03
C VAL A 89 5.40 -3.63 -1.55
N THR A 90 4.49 -2.75 -1.16
CA THR A 90 4.79 -1.47 -0.51
C THR A 90 4.12 -1.44 0.86
N LYS A 91 4.84 -1.05 1.90
CA LYS A 91 4.29 -0.85 3.25
C LYS A 91 4.12 0.64 3.53
N ILE A 92 2.92 1.03 3.96
CA ILE A 92 2.58 2.42 4.30
C ILE A 92 1.86 2.49 5.63
N SER A 93 2.06 3.57 6.37
CA SER A 93 1.38 3.80 7.63
C SER A 93 -0.05 4.28 7.43
N GLU A 94 -0.97 3.93 8.32
CA GLU A 94 -2.35 4.40 8.23
C GLU A 94 -2.51 5.90 8.55
N ASP A 95 -1.61 6.44 9.38
CA ASP A 95 -1.55 7.86 9.75
C ASP A 95 -1.05 8.78 8.62
N LEU A 96 -0.81 8.24 7.42
CA LEU A 96 -0.39 9.02 6.28
C LEU A 96 -1.48 10.04 5.89
N PRO A 97 -1.12 11.34 5.75
CA PRO A 97 -2.04 12.35 5.28
C PRO A 97 -2.59 12.04 3.88
N VAL A 98 -3.81 12.52 3.60
CA VAL A 98 -4.38 12.51 2.26
C VAL A 98 -3.49 13.25 1.26
N GLY A 99 -3.35 12.70 0.06
CA GLY A 99 -2.51 13.25 -0.99
C GLY A 99 -1.03 12.87 -0.87
N THR A 100 -0.68 12.01 0.08
CA THR A 100 0.71 11.56 0.23
C THR A 100 1.11 10.67 -0.94
N PRO A 101 2.20 10.99 -1.67
CA PRO A 101 2.75 10.09 -2.68
C PRO A 101 3.31 8.81 -2.06
N VAL A 102 2.81 7.65 -2.51
CA VAL A 102 3.25 6.32 -2.06
C VAL A 102 4.16 5.60 -3.07
N ALA A 103 4.04 5.93 -4.35
CA ALA A 103 4.90 5.37 -5.40
C ALA A 103 5.01 6.33 -6.59
N LEU A 104 6.09 6.20 -7.36
CA LEU A 104 6.25 6.81 -8.67
C LEU A 104 5.98 5.74 -9.74
N VAL A 105 4.95 5.98 -10.55
CA VAL A 105 4.61 5.17 -11.72
C VAL A 105 5.19 5.86 -12.95
N GLN A 106 5.99 5.14 -13.71
CA GLN A 106 6.54 5.59 -14.98
C GLN A 106 6.00 4.72 -16.11
N VAL A 107 5.60 5.38 -17.19
CA VAL A 107 4.96 4.79 -18.35
C VAL A 107 5.72 5.23 -19.60
N SER A 108 6.04 4.27 -20.45
CA SER A 108 6.73 4.51 -21.71
C SER A 108 6.18 3.65 -22.82
N ASP A 109 6.09 4.22 -24.01
CA ASP A 109 5.71 3.52 -25.23
C ASP A 109 6.78 3.81 -26.29
N TRP A 110 7.14 2.81 -27.07
CA TRP A 110 8.25 2.87 -28.02
C TRP A 110 7.79 3.28 -29.43
N ASP A 111 6.48 3.33 -29.66
CA ASP A 111 5.88 3.77 -30.93
C ASP A 111 6.02 5.31 -31.11
N GLU A 112 5.44 5.86 -32.18
CA GLU A 112 5.48 7.30 -32.47
C GLU A 112 4.10 7.93 -32.62
N GLY A 113 4.01 9.23 -32.33
CA GLY A 113 2.76 9.99 -32.52
C GLY A 113 1.67 9.52 -31.57
N GLU A 114 0.47 9.25 -32.10
CA GLU A 114 -0.70 8.80 -31.31
C GLU A 114 -0.50 7.40 -30.73
N ASN A 115 0.22 6.52 -31.42
CA ASN A 115 0.57 5.18 -30.95
C ASN A 115 1.42 5.24 -29.66
N ALA A 116 2.22 6.31 -29.49
CA ALA A 116 3.00 6.53 -28.28
C ALA A 116 2.26 7.26 -27.14
N VAL A 117 1.01 7.71 -27.37
CA VAL A 117 0.27 8.49 -26.38
C VAL A 117 -0.48 7.56 -25.45
N VAL A 118 0.01 7.48 -24.22
CA VAL A 118 -0.54 6.59 -23.20
C VAL A 118 -1.43 7.32 -22.21
N THR A 119 -2.56 6.70 -21.89
CA THR A 119 -3.45 7.07 -20.80
C THR A 119 -3.35 6.03 -19.68
N CYS A 120 -3.37 6.49 -18.43
CA CYS A 120 -3.23 5.62 -17.26
C CYS A 120 -4.44 5.76 -16.34
N ALA A 121 -4.87 4.65 -15.77
CA ALA A 121 -5.97 4.59 -14.81
C ALA A 121 -5.65 3.64 -13.66
N VAL A 122 -6.31 3.90 -12.53
CA VAL A 122 -6.37 3.04 -11.35
C VAL A 122 -7.85 2.78 -11.06
N ASP A 123 -8.16 1.62 -10.51
CA ASP A 123 -9.52 1.27 -10.09
C ASP A 123 -10.11 2.33 -9.14
N SER A 124 -11.39 2.66 -9.32
CA SER A 124 -12.10 3.61 -8.46
C SER A 124 -12.44 3.05 -7.09
N ASP A 125 -12.38 1.73 -6.91
CA ASP A 125 -12.76 1.05 -5.67
C ASP A 125 -11.65 1.07 -4.60
N VAL A 126 -10.47 1.59 -4.94
CA VAL A 126 -9.35 1.75 -4.01
C VAL A 126 -9.11 3.22 -3.66
N PRO A 127 -8.65 3.55 -2.44
CA PRO A 127 -8.45 4.93 -2.01
C PRO A 127 -7.16 5.55 -2.57
N PHE A 128 -6.82 5.27 -3.84
CA PHE A 128 -5.60 5.73 -4.49
C PHE A 128 -5.89 6.32 -5.86
N GLN A 129 -5.11 7.33 -6.25
CA GLN A 129 -5.22 7.95 -7.57
C GLN A 129 -3.84 8.25 -8.17
N LEU A 130 -3.79 8.32 -9.50
CA LEU A 130 -2.61 8.79 -10.22
C LEU A 130 -2.67 10.30 -10.40
N GLN A 131 -1.70 11.00 -9.83
CA GLN A 131 -1.48 12.42 -10.02
C GLN A 131 -0.27 12.61 -10.95
N PRO A 132 -0.39 13.31 -12.10
CA PRO A 132 0.75 13.59 -12.96
C PRO A 132 1.90 14.24 -12.20
N ALA A 133 3.11 13.71 -12.36
CA ALA A 133 4.31 14.34 -11.83
C ALA A 133 4.62 15.57 -12.69
N SER A 134 4.47 16.76 -12.11
CA SER A 134 4.68 18.03 -12.80
C SER A 134 5.98 18.00 -13.61
N ASP A 135 5.90 18.48 -14.85
CA ASP A 135 7.02 18.65 -15.80
C ASP A 135 7.62 17.38 -16.41
N GLN A 136 7.08 16.18 -16.16
CA GLN A 136 7.58 14.93 -16.75
C GLN A 136 6.47 14.08 -17.41
N LYS A 137 6.45 14.04 -18.75
CA LYS A 137 5.53 13.18 -19.52
C LYS A 137 5.75 11.71 -19.14
N GLY A 138 4.66 10.96 -18.97
CA GLY A 138 4.71 9.54 -18.65
C GLY A 138 5.11 9.24 -17.21
N LYS A 139 5.02 10.20 -16.28
CA LYS A 139 5.27 9.95 -14.85
C LYS A 139 4.12 10.43 -13.99
N TYR A 140 3.74 9.60 -13.03
CA TYR A 140 2.60 9.81 -12.15
C TYR A 140 2.98 9.43 -10.71
N PHE A 141 2.60 10.26 -9.76
CA PHE A 141 2.59 9.88 -8.36
C PHE A 141 1.30 9.13 -8.05
N LEU A 142 1.42 7.91 -7.52
CA LEU A 142 0.30 7.24 -6.88
C LEU A 142 0.12 7.87 -5.49
N GLN A 143 -1.04 8.45 -5.22
CA GLN A 143 -1.33 9.19 -3.99
C GLN A 143 -2.57 8.66 -3.29
N THR A 144 -2.60 8.76 -1.96
CA THR A 144 -3.81 8.48 -1.17
C THR A 144 -4.89 9.54 -1.43
N THR A 145 -6.15 9.10 -1.52
CA THR A 145 -7.32 10.00 -1.72
C THR A 145 -8.13 10.19 -0.43
N THR A 146 -8.02 9.24 0.49
CA THR A 146 -8.66 9.27 1.81
C THR A 146 -7.64 8.91 2.88
N LEU A 147 -8.01 9.12 4.14
CA LEU A 147 -7.29 8.52 5.26
C LEU A 147 -7.41 7.01 5.15
N LEU A 148 -6.33 6.32 5.53
CA LEU A 148 -6.28 4.88 5.62
C LEU A 148 -6.59 4.49 7.07
N ASP A 149 -7.04 3.26 7.24
CA ASP A 149 -7.46 2.71 8.52
C ASP A 149 -7.12 1.21 8.48
N TYR A 150 -6.18 0.81 9.33
CA TYR A 150 -5.66 -0.54 9.44
C TYR A 150 -6.73 -1.49 10.00
N GLU A 151 -7.55 -1.05 10.95
CA GLU A 151 -8.67 -1.81 11.52
C GLU A 151 -9.72 -2.13 10.46
N SER A 152 -9.93 -1.21 9.51
CA SER A 152 -10.85 -1.39 8.39
C SER A 152 -10.27 -2.26 7.26
N VAL A 153 -9.15 -1.85 6.64
CA VAL A 153 -8.58 -2.52 5.47
C VAL A 153 -7.04 -2.55 5.52
N LYS A 154 -6.50 -3.74 5.73
CA LYS A 154 -5.05 -3.96 5.93
C LYS A 154 -4.24 -4.06 4.64
N ASN A 155 -4.86 -4.52 3.55
CA ASN A 155 -4.17 -4.77 2.29
C ASN A 155 -5.01 -4.27 1.12
N TYR A 156 -4.37 -3.54 0.21
CA TYR A 156 -4.93 -3.13 -1.07
C TYR A 156 -4.17 -3.80 -2.20
N SER A 157 -4.89 -4.29 -3.21
CA SER A 157 -4.31 -4.71 -4.49
C SER A 157 -4.73 -3.69 -5.52
N ILE A 158 -3.77 -2.86 -5.94
CA ILE A 158 -4.01 -1.73 -6.83
C ILE A 158 -3.60 -2.16 -8.24
N GLU A 159 -4.56 -2.23 -9.16
CA GLU A 159 -4.26 -2.44 -10.57
C GLU A 159 -4.10 -1.09 -11.28
N ILE A 160 -2.94 -0.90 -11.89
CA ILE A 160 -2.65 0.24 -12.75
C ILE A 160 -2.70 -0.24 -14.19
N VAL A 161 -3.56 0.38 -14.99
CA VAL A 161 -3.73 0.07 -16.41
C VAL A 161 -3.19 1.23 -17.23
N ALA A 162 -2.33 0.92 -18.21
CA ALA A 162 -1.88 1.84 -19.23
C ALA A 162 -2.39 1.38 -20.59
N ALA A 163 -2.99 2.29 -21.36
CA ALA A 163 -3.46 2.02 -22.71
C ALA A 163 -2.97 3.13 -23.66
N ASP A 164 -2.42 2.73 -24.80
CA ASP A 164 -2.04 3.65 -25.86
C ASP A 164 -3.29 4.21 -26.59
N SER A 165 -3.07 5.16 -27.49
CA SER A 165 -4.12 5.75 -28.33
C SER A 165 -4.09 5.22 -29.77
N GLY A 166 -3.39 4.11 -30.01
CA GLY A 166 -3.25 3.50 -31.32
C GLY A 166 -4.51 2.76 -31.78
N SER A 167 -4.48 2.23 -33.00
CA SER A 167 -5.58 1.46 -33.58
C SER A 167 -5.07 0.19 -34.28
N PRO A 168 -5.29 -1.01 -33.72
CA PRO A 168 -5.96 -1.28 -32.43
C PRO A 168 -5.14 -0.77 -31.24
N ALA A 169 -5.81 -0.36 -30.17
CA ALA A 169 -5.14 0.08 -28.95
C ALA A 169 -4.51 -1.12 -28.23
N LEU A 170 -3.29 -0.97 -27.72
CA LEU A 170 -2.62 -1.94 -26.86
C LEU A 170 -2.59 -1.43 -25.42
N SER A 171 -2.51 -2.36 -24.47
CA SER A 171 -2.55 -2.04 -23.05
C SER A 171 -1.67 -2.95 -22.22
N SER A 172 -1.18 -2.44 -21.10
CA SER A 172 -0.51 -3.21 -20.06
C SER A 172 -1.12 -2.92 -18.69
N THR A 173 -1.00 -3.91 -17.80
CA THR A 173 -1.50 -3.83 -16.43
C THR A 173 -0.38 -4.21 -15.47
N LEU A 174 -0.28 -3.47 -14.37
CA LEU A 174 0.66 -3.73 -13.29
C LEU A 174 -0.09 -3.71 -11.96
N SER A 175 0.05 -4.78 -11.19
CA SER A 175 -0.55 -4.89 -9.85
C SER A 175 0.46 -4.49 -8.76
N LEU A 176 0.06 -3.57 -7.89
CA LEU A 176 0.81 -3.13 -6.72
C LEU A 176 0.08 -3.55 -5.45
N ASN A 177 0.73 -4.34 -4.61
CA ASN A 177 0.18 -4.69 -3.30
C ASN A 177 0.66 -3.68 -2.25
N VAL A 178 -0.29 -3.04 -1.57
CA VAL A 178 -0.04 -2.08 -0.50
C VAL A 178 -0.49 -2.69 0.82
N GLN A 179 0.42 -2.78 1.78
CA GLN A 179 0.12 -3.20 3.15
C GLN A 179 0.10 -1.98 4.05
N VAL A 180 -1.03 -1.79 4.72
CA VAL A 180 -1.16 -0.76 5.75
C VAL A 180 -0.47 -1.26 7.02
N THR A 181 0.32 -0.41 7.65
CA THR A 181 0.94 -0.68 8.95
C THR A 181 0.21 0.09 10.03
N ASP A 182 -0.13 -0.66 11.06
CA ASP A 182 -0.82 -0.26 12.28
C ASP A 182 -0.08 0.81 13.08
N VAL A 183 -0.83 1.79 13.56
CA VAL A 183 -0.46 2.86 14.48
C VAL A 183 -1.35 2.74 15.71
N ASN A 184 -0.82 3.08 16.89
CA ASN A 184 -1.64 3.04 18.12
C ASN A 184 -2.57 4.26 18.17
N ASP A 185 -3.74 4.17 17.53
CA ASP A 185 -4.73 5.24 17.48
C ASP A 185 -6.09 4.85 18.06
N ASN A 186 -6.32 3.57 18.34
CA ASN A 186 -7.43 3.12 19.16
C ASN A 186 -7.06 3.14 20.64
N ALA A 187 -8.07 3.14 21.51
CA ALA A 187 -7.89 3.10 22.95
C ALA A 187 -8.61 1.89 23.54
N PRO A 188 -8.11 1.34 24.66
CA PRO A 188 -8.66 0.13 25.23
C PRO A 188 -10.10 0.38 25.67
N ASN A 189 -11.02 -0.53 25.30
CA ASN A 189 -12.42 -0.39 25.61
C ASN A 189 -12.93 -1.55 26.46
N PHE A 190 -13.65 -1.22 27.53
CA PHE A 190 -14.34 -2.19 28.39
C PHE A 190 -15.83 -2.24 28.04
N SER A 191 -16.37 -3.44 27.87
CA SER A 191 -17.81 -3.65 27.66
C SER A 191 -18.31 -4.77 28.55
N PRO A 192 -19.12 -4.48 29.59
CA PRO A 192 -19.74 -3.19 29.93
C PRO A 192 -18.80 -2.20 30.67
N ALA A 193 -19.09 -0.90 30.59
CA ALA A 193 -18.32 0.17 31.24
C ALA A 193 -18.46 0.23 32.78
N THR A 194 -19.43 -0.48 33.33
CA THR A 194 -19.61 -0.65 34.77
C THR A 194 -20.02 -2.08 35.03
N ILE A 195 -19.32 -2.72 35.95
CA ILE A 195 -19.58 -4.11 36.33
C ILE A 195 -20.04 -4.11 37.78
N GLU A 196 -21.22 -4.66 38.02
CA GLU A 196 -21.72 -4.89 39.38
C GLU A 196 -21.72 -6.38 39.71
N VAL A 197 -21.21 -6.72 40.89
CA VAL A 197 -21.06 -8.11 41.34
C VAL A 197 -21.51 -8.21 42.80
N ASP A 198 -22.41 -9.14 43.09
CA ASP A 198 -22.72 -9.57 44.44
C ASP A 198 -21.67 -10.59 44.89
N PHE A 199 -21.02 -10.33 46.02
CA PHE A 199 -19.95 -11.20 46.53
C PHE A 199 -20.20 -11.55 47.99
N PRO A 200 -20.00 -12.82 48.37
CA PRO A 200 -20.36 -13.27 49.71
C PRO A 200 -19.31 -12.85 50.74
N GLU A 201 -19.76 -12.47 51.94
CA GLU A 201 -18.90 -12.07 53.06
C GLU A 201 -18.03 -13.22 53.60
N ASN A 202 -18.44 -14.48 53.40
CA ASN A 202 -17.70 -15.66 53.85
C ASN A 202 -16.55 -16.06 52.91
N ASN A 203 -15.94 -15.07 52.25
CA ASN A 203 -14.90 -15.29 51.27
C ASN A 203 -13.58 -15.73 51.90
N TYR A 204 -12.68 -16.30 51.10
CA TYR A 204 -11.31 -16.60 51.50
C TYR A 204 -10.28 -15.73 50.75
N ARG A 205 -9.09 -15.57 51.34
CA ARG A 205 -7.99 -14.83 50.72
C ARG A 205 -7.57 -15.49 49.40
N GLY A 206 -7.49 -14.68 48.34
CA GLY A 206 -7.18 -15.14 46.99
C GLY A 206 -8.39 -15.62 46.20
N GLN A 207 -9.60 -15.58 46.78
CA GLN A 207 -10.82 -15.91 46.05
C GLN A 207 -11.02 -14.92 44.89
N LYS A 208 -11.36 -15.48 43.72
CA LYS A 208 -11.67 -14.71 42.51
C LYS A 208 -12.96 -13.92 42.71
N LEU A 209 -12.91 -12.63 42.39
CA LEU A 209 -14.04 -11.71 42.41
C LEU A 209 -14.70 -11.65 41.03
N LEU A 210 -13.93 -11.27 40.00
CA LEU A 210 -14.41 -11.12 38.62
C LEU A 210 -13.25 -11.16 37.62
N ASP A 211 -13.57 -11.30 36.34
CA ASP A 211 -12.63 -11.09 35.23
C ASP A 211 -12.93 -9.75 34.56
N LEU A 212 -11.90 -8.93 34.39
CA LEU A 212 -11.96 -7.74 33.56
C LEU A 212 -11.64 -8.12 32.12
N VAL A 213 -12.45 -7.64 31.18
CA VAL A 213 -12.22 -7.81 29.75
C VAL A 213 -12.25 -6.44 29.10
N ALA A 214 -11.08 -5.98 28.66
CA ALA A 214 -10.94 -4.88 27.73
C ALA A 214 -10.49 -5.42 26.37
N THR A 215 -10.93 -4.74 25.31
CA THR A 215 -10.56 -5.03 23.93
C THR A 215 -9.92 -3.80 23.32
N ASP A 216 -8.87 -4.02 22.54
CA ASP A 216 -8.25 -2.99 21.71
C ASP A 216 -8.07 -3.56 20.29
N PRO A 217 -8.54 -2.87 19.25
CA PRO A 217 -8.51 -3.39 17.89
C PRO A 217 -7.13 -3.27 17.22
N ASP A 218 -6.21 -2.47 17.78
CA ASP A 218 -4.85 -2.31 17.26
C ASP A 218 -4.08 -3.64 17.24
N SER A 219 -3.02 -3.70 16.44
CA SER A 219 -2.24 -4.92 16.26
C SER A 219 -1.02 -5.06 17.18
N GLY A 220 -0.59 -6.31 17.40
CA GLY A 220 0.71 -6.59 17.97
C GLY A 220 0.89 -6.05 19.38
N ILE A 221 1.84 -5.10 19.55
CA ILE A 221 2.12 -4.47 20.84
C ILE A 221 1.22 -3.25 21.11
N ASN A 222 0.62 -2.68 20.07
CA ASN A 222 -0.29 -1.54 20.18
C ASN A 222 -1.58 -2.01 20.87
N GLY A 223 -2.16 -3.14 20.45
CA GLY A 223 -3.34 -3.74 21.10
C GLY A 223 -3.06 -4.54 22.38
N GLN A 224 -1.81 -4.60 22.88
CA GLN A 224 -1.51 -5.33 24.12
C GLN A 224 -1.83 -4.50 25.36
N LEU A 225 -2.66 -5.05 26.24
CA LEU A 225 -3.20 -4.34 27.39
C LEU A 225 -2.58 -4.77 28.71
N VAL A 226 -2.50 -3.82 29.63
CA VAL A 226 -2.10 -4.03 31.02
C VAL A 226 -3.17 -3.48 31.96
N TYR A 227 -3.69 -4.36 32.80
CA TYR A 227 -4.74 -4.04 33.77
C TYR A 227 -4.17 -3.52 35.09
N SER A 228 -4.83 -2.53 35.68
CA SER A 228 -4.47 -2.02 37.00
C SER A 228 -5.67 -1.51 37.78
N ILE A 229 -5.63 -1.66 39.10
CA ILE A 229 -6.54 -0.94 40.01
C ILE A 229 -5.99 0.48 40.17
N ILE A 230 -6.84 1.50 40.12
CA ILE A 230 -6.40 2.89 40.25
C ILE A 230 -6.31 3.28 41.73
N ASP A 231 -7.32 2.90 42.51
CA ASP A 231 -7.45 3.30 43.91
C ASP A 231 -6.41 2.61 44.82
N ARG A 232 -5.63 3.41 45.55
CA ARG A 232 -4.54 2.94 46.41
C ARG A 232 -5.00 2.19 47.65
N PHE A 233 -6.16 2.56 48.22
CA PHE A 233 -6.72 1.87 49.38
C PHE A 233 -7.28 0.51 48.95
N VAL A 234 -7.97 0.48 47.82
CA VAL A 234 -8.54 -0.73 47.22
C VAL A 234 -7.45 -1.74 46.86
N LYS A 235 -6.26 -1.30 46.41
CA LYS A 235 -5.10 -2.20 46.18
C LYS A 235 -4.66 -3.03 47.39
N ARG A 236 -5.03 -2.64 48.61
CA ARG A 236 -4.76 -3.42 49.83
C ARG A 236 -5.77 -4.54 50.03
N LEU A 237 -6.99 -4.34 49.54
CA LEU A 237 -8.12 -5.26 49.70
C LEU A 237 -8.29 -6.19 48.48
N PHE A 238 -7.87 -5.72 47.30
CA PHE A 238 -8.02 -6.42 46.02
C PHE A 238 -6.72 -6.38 45.23
N GLU A 239 -6.56 -7.36 44.35
CA GLU A 239 -5.50 -7.40 43.35
C GLU A 239 -6.08 -7.71 41.99
N VAL A 240 -5.44 -7.20 40.95
CA VAL A 240 -5.74 -7.53 39.55
C VAL A 240 -4.49 -8.11 38.93
N ASP A 241 -4.63 -9.21 38.21
CA ASP A 241 -3.55 -9.74 37.37
C ASP A 241 -3.40 -8.85 36.14
N ALA A 242 -2.19 -8.33 35.94
CA ALA A 242 -1.93 -7.29 34.96
C ALA A 242 -2.12 -7.75 33.51
N ASN A 243 -2.01 -9.05 33.23
CA ASN A 243 -2.09 -9.59 31.86
C ASN A 243 -3.45 -10.24 31.56
N THR A 244 -4.10 -10.80 32.58
CA THR A 244 -5.35 -11.56 32.42
C THR A 244 -6.59 -10.77 32.83
N GLY A 245 -6.43 -9.69 33.60
CA GLY A 245 -7.55 -8.91 34.12
C GLY A 245 -8.31 -9.59 35.27
N GLU A 246 -7.84 -10.75 35.76
CA GLU A 246 -8.51 -11.45 36.87
C GLU A 246 -8.35 -10.67 38.18
N VAL A 247 -9.47 -10.34 38.81
CA VAL A 247 -9.52 -9.64 40.09
C VAL A 247 -9.74 -10.63 41.22
N ARG A 248 -8.90 -10.55 42.26
CA ARG A 248 -8.98 -11.40 43.46
C ARG A 248 -9.01 -10.56 44.74
N VAL A 249 -9.63 -11.11 45.77
CA VAL A 249 -9.63 -10.51 47.12
C VAL A 249 -8.33 -10.85 47.86
N ARG A 250 -7.70 -9.86 48.50
CA ARG A 250 -6.49 -10.04 49.32
C ARG A 250 -6.79 -10.39 50.78
N THR A 251 -8.02 -10.20 51.22
CA THR A 251 -8.47 -10.40 52.61
C THR A 251 -9.86 -11.04 52.66
N VAL A 252 -10.25 -11.51 53.83
CA VAL A 252 -11.66 -11.78 54.16
C VAL A 252 -12.36 -10.44 54.34
N LEU A 253 -13.52 -10.28 53.73
CA LEU A 253 -14.33 -9.07 53.80
C LEU A 253 -15.39 -9.23 54.90
N ASP A 254 -15.74 -8.13 55.53
CA ASP A 254 -16.78 -8.09 56.56
C ASP A 254 -17.87 -7.11 56.11
N ARG A 255 -19.09 -7.63 55.92
CA ARG A 255 -20.23 -6.84 55.46
C ARG A 255 -20.66 -5.82 56.51
N GLU A 256 -20.53 -6.16 57.79
CA GLU A 256 -20.87 -5.23 58.87
C GLU A 256 -19.89 -4.05 58.94
N GLU A 257 -18.66 -4.22 58.46
CA GLU A 257 -17.69 -3.15 58.28
C GLU A 257 -17.95 -2.35 57.00
N MET A 258 -18.23 -3.03 55.88
CA MET A 258 -18.48 -2.41 54.59
C MET A 258 -19.37 -3.28 53.68
N ASP A 259 -20.55 -2.76 53.34
CA ASP A 259 -21.54 -3.45 52.51
C ASP A 259 -21.45 -3.13 51.01
N ARG A 260 -20.67 -2.10 50.64
CA ARG A 260 -20.48 -1.69 49.25
C ARG A 260 -19.07 -1.18 48.97
N TYR A 261 -18.46 -1.69 47.90
CA TYR A 261 -17.18 -1.19 47.38
C TYR A 261 -17.36 -0.62 45.98
N VAL A 262 -16.92 0.63 45.78
CA VAL A 262 -16.90 1.28 44.46
C VAL A 262 -15.47 1.69 44.16
N PHE A 263 -14.89 1.15 43.09
CA PHE A 263 -13.51 1.45 42.72
C PHE A 263 -13.28 1.44 41.21
N CYS A 264 -12.20 2.12 40.80
CA CYS A 264 -11.85 2.23 39.40
C CYS A 264 -10.69 1.33 39.00
N VAL A 265 -10.79 0.77 37.80
CA VAL A 265 -9.73 0.00 37.13
C VAL A 265 -9.41 0.64 35.78
N ALA A 266 -8.19 0.44 35.30
CA ALA A 266 -7.75 0.90 33.99
C ALA A 266 -7.13 -0.24 33.20
N ALA A 267 -7.31 -0.21 31.88
CA ALA A 267 -6.50 -0.94 30.92
C ALA A 267 -5.69 0.09 30.10
N ASN A 268 -4.39 -0.13 29.95
CA ASN A 268 -3.52 0.75 29.17
C ASN A 268 -2.70 -0.06 28.18
N HIS A 269 -2.37 0.53 27.03
CA HIS A 269 -1.42 -0.08 26.09
C HIS A 269 -0.07 -0.31 26.75
N LEU A 270 0.51 -1.48 26.51
CA LEU A 270 1.83 -1.84 26.98
C LEU A 270 2.90 -0.85 26.49
N VAL A 271 2.76 -0.34 25.25
CA VAL A 271 3.68 0.65 24.66
C VAL A 271 3.65 2.00 25.38
N LEU A 272 2.47 2.45 25.84
CA LEU A 272 2.27 3.77 26.45
C LEU A 272 2.66 3.79 27.94
N LEU A 273 2.81 2.63 28.59
CA LEU A 273 3.34 2.56 29.95
C LEU A 273 4.79 3.07 30.08
N THR A 274 5.48 3.24 28.94
CA THR A 274 6.81 3.84 28.90
C THR A 274 6.78 5.37 29.07
N PHE A 275 5.67 6.04 28.74
CA PHE A 275 5.50 7.50 28.84
C PHE A 275 4.02 7.93 28.91
N CYS A 276 3.38 7.95 30.10
CA CYS A 276 2.54 9.07 30.54
C CYS A 276 1.89 8.88 31.93
N ILE A 277 1.82 10.01 32.63
CA ILE A 277 1.15 10.25 33.92
C ILE A 277 -0.17 10.93 33.60
N CYS A 278 -1.29 10.21 33.52
CA CYS A 278 -2.62 10.84 33.43
C CYS A 278 -3.68 9.94 34.09
N ALA A 279 -4.00 10.19 35.36
CA ALA A 279 -5.16 9.57 36.02
C ALA A 279 -5.90 10.62 36.87
N ASP A 280 -6.40 11.68 36.23
CA ASP A 280 -7.04 12.82 36.91
C ASP A 280 -8.58 12.82 36.86
N ARG A 281 -9.24 11.68 36.58
CA ARG A 281 -10.72 11.63 36.54
C ARG A 281 -11.41 10.44 37.22
N CYS A 282 -10.82 9.85 38.26
CA CYS A 282 -11.64 9.09 39.22
C CYS A 282 -11.71 9.81 40.57
N LEU A 283 -12.82 10.51 40.79
CA LEU A 283 -13.32 10.77 42.14
C LEU A 283 -13.76 9.41 42.70
N SER A 284 -12.87 8.71 43.40
CA SER A 284 -13.28 7.57 44.22
C SER A 284 -14.07 8.09 45.41
N THR A 285 -15.38 7.88 45.38
CA THR A 285 -16.24 8.12 46.54
C THR A 285 -16.77 6.76 46.97
N VAL A 286 -16.23 6.26 48.08
CA VAL A 286 -16.77 5.12 48.80
C VAL A 286 -18.11 5.58 49.40
N PHE A 287 -19.22 5.05 48.90
CA PHE A 287 -20.54 5.31 49.47
C PHE A 287 -20.98 4.11 50.30
N SER A 288 -21.30 4.36 51.57
CA SER A 288 -22.16 3.49 52.38
C SER A 288 -23.62 3.85 52.09
N SER A 289 -24.51 2.88 51.85
CA SER A 289 -25.96 3.16 51.86
C SER A 289 -26.79 1.99 52.38
N GLU A 290 -27.57 2.31 53.41
CA GLU A 290 -28.80 1.70 53.94
C GLU A 290 -29.08 0.20 53.69
N LYS A 291 -28.82 -0.56 54.76
CA LYS A 291 -29.30 -1.89 55.16
C LYS A 291 -30.45 -2.47 54.31
N GLY A 292 -30.09 -3.36 53.38
CA GLY A 292 -30.98 -4.38 52.80
C GLY A 292 -30.70 -5.79 53.37
N HIS A 293 -31.72 -6.65 53.44
CA HIS A 293 -31.73 -7.97 54.10
C HIS A 293 -31.00 -9.12 53.36
N LYS A 294 -29.80 -8.93 52.79
CA LYS A 294 -29.03 -10.01 52.12
C LYS A 294 -27.57 -10.06 52.57
N ASN A 295 -26.98 -11.25 52.77
CA ASN A 295 -25.56 -11.48 53.14
C ASN A 295 -24.58 -11.26 51.96
N GLU A 296 -24.86 -10.29 51.09
CA GLU A 296 -24.08 -10.01 49.88
C GLU A 296 -23.50 -8.61 50.00
N ILE A 297 -22.23 -8.46 49.62
CA ILE A 297 -21.54 -7.18 49.46
C ILE A 297 -21.64 -6.79 47.98
N ILE A 298 -22.07 -5.56 47.71
CA ILE A 298 -22.24 -5.06 46.34
C ILE A 298 -20.93 -4.40 45.88
N PHE A 299 -20.40 -4.88 44.77
CA PHE A 299 -19.25 -4.28 44.10
C PHE A 299 -19.74 -3.47 42.91
N THR A 300 -19.26 -2.24 42.76
CA THR A 300 -19.41 -1.47 41.52
C THR A 300 -18.01 -1.10 41.00
N CYS A 301 -17.56 -1.76 39.94
CA CYS A 301 -16.31 -1.44 39.27
C CYS A 301 -16.58 -0.43 38.15
N LYS A 302 -15.91 0.74 38.21
CA LYS A 302 -15.94 1.74 37.13
C LYS A 302 -14.65 1.64 36.31
N VAL A 303 -14.76 1.49 35.01
CA VAL A 303 -13.58 1.39 34.16
C VAL A 303 -13.22 2.77 33.59
N LEU A 304 -11.91 3.04 33.48
CA LEU A 304 -11.34 4.23 32.86
C LEU A 304 -10.42 3.84 31.71
#